data_AF-A0A837D759-F1
#
_entry.id   AF-A0A837D759-F1
#
_cell.length_a   1.000
_cell.length_b   1.000
_cell.length_c   1.000
_cell.angle_alpha   90.00
_cell.angle_beta   90.00
_cell.angle_gamma   90.00
#
_symmetry.space_group_name_H-M   'P 1'
#
loop_
_entity.id
_entity.type
_entity.pdbx_description
1 polymer ?
#
loop_
_entity_poly.entity_id
_entity_poly.type
_entity_poly.pdbx_seq_one_letter_code
_entity_poly.pdbx_strand_id
1 'polypeptide(L)'
;MTGPNGERMHGWWRITDIDQPHRLEFDDGFADDDGEPSPGMPEIHGVVTFEPTDSGTRMTTVTRFADTQQFHQLEGMGMEEGMREAMTQIDDVPAETTR
;
A
#
# COMPACT_ATOMS: atom_id res chain seq x y z
N MET A 1 2.00 3.61 9.98
CA MET A 1 1.32 2.50 10.67
C MET A 1 1.68 2.48 12.14
N THR A 2 0.77 2.04 13.02
CA THR A 2 1.04 1.88 14.46
C THR A 2 0.99 0.40 14.80
N GLY A 3 2.11 -0.16 15.28
CA GLY A 3 2.18 -1.54 15.72
C GLY A 3 1.43 -1.79 17.04
N PRO A 4 1.16 -3.05 17.39
CA PRO A 4 0.40 -3.42 18.59
C PRO A 4 1.07 -2.96 19.91
N ASN A 5 2.38 -2.72 19.88
CA ASN A 5 3.16 -2.22 21.03
C ASN A 5 3.32 -0.69 21.04
N GLY A 6 2.61 0.04 20.17
CA GLY A 6 2.67 1.51 20.09
C GLY A 6 3.83 2.07 19.25
N GLU A 7 4.64 1.20 18.64
CA GLU A 7 5.65 1.59 17.64
C GLU A 7 4.98 2.30 16.46
N ARG A 8 5.55 3.43 16.03
CA ARG A 8 5.07 4.18 14.88
C ARG A 8 6.06 4.02 13.74
N MET A 9 5.55 3.48 12.63
CA MET A 9 6.26 3.38 11.37
C MET A 9 5.74 4.47 10.46
N HIS A 10 6.60 5.40 10.07
CA HIS A 10 6.25 6.47 9.14
C HIS A 10 6.45 5.98 7.70
N GLY A 11 5.60 6.43 6.80
CA GLY A 11 5.66 6.09 5.38
C GLY A 11 5.18 7.25 4.54
N TRP A 12 5.60 7.27 3.28
CA TRP A 12 5.23 8.29 2.29
C TRP A 12 4.74 7.62 1.03
N TRP A 13 3.77 8.26 0.36
CA TRP A 13 3.37 7.90 -1.00
C TRP A 13 3.65 9.05 -1.95
N ARG A 14 4.14 8.71 -3.14
CA ARG A 14 4.22 9.61 -4.28
C ARG A 14 3.33 9.05 -5.38
N ILE A 15 2.20 9.71 -5.60
CA ILE A 15 1.28 9.30 -6.67
C ILE A 15 1.95 9.53 -8.02
N THR A 16 2.00 8.49 -8.84
CA THR A 16 2.66 8.52 -10.15
C THR A 16 1.66 8.56 -11.30
N ASP A 17 0.47 7.96 -11.14
CA ASP A 17 -0.61 8.04 -12.12
C ASP A 17 -2.00 7.87 -11.46
N ILE A 18 -3.02 8.48 -12.06
CA ILE A 18 -4.42 8.35 -11.67
C ILE A 18 -5.29 8.25 -12.92
N ASP A 19 -5.98 7.12 -13.09
CA ASP A 19 -6.98 6.90 -14.14
C ASP A 19 -8.32 6.52 -13.49
N GLN A 20 -9.18 7.52 -13.27
CA GLN A 20 -10.41 7.32 -12.52
C GLN A 20 -11.52 6.65 -13.36
N PRO A 21 -12.33 5.74 -12.76
CA PRO A 21 -12.21 5.14 -11.42
C PRO A 21 -11.39 3.83 -11.40
N HIS A 22 -10.61 3.53 -12.45
CA HIS A 22 -10.14 2.17 -12.73
C HIS A 22 -8.74 1.84 -12.21
N ARG A 23 -7.87 2.85 -11.99
CA ARG A 23 -6.47 2.60 -11.67
C ARG A 23 -5.81 3.73 -10.87
N LEU A 24 -4.95 3.31 -9.96
CA LEU A 24 -4.07 4.17 -9.15
C LEU A 24 -2.67 3.59 -9.15
N GLU A 25 -1.67 4.44 -9.40
CA GLU A 25 -0.25 4.08 -9.27
C GLU A 25 0.48 5.01 -8.32
N PHE A 26 1.39 4.45 -7.54
CA PHE A 26 2.18 5.18 -6.57
C PHE A 26 3.50 4.50 -6.29
N ASP A 27 4.48 5.30 -5.88
CA ASP A 27 5.66 4.81 -5.20
C ASP A 27 5.43 4.92 -3.67
N ASP A 28 5.82 3.87 -2.94
CA ASP A 28 5.67 3.74 -1.49
C ASP A 28 7.04 3.49 -0.86
N GLY A 29 7.30 4.14 0.27
CA GLY A 29 8.53 3.97 1.01
C GLY A 29 8.43 4.40 2.47
N PHE A 30 9.47 4.07 3.23
CA PHE A 30 9.56 4.44 4.63
C PHE A 30 10.00 5.89 4.80
N ALA A 31 9.38 6.56 5.77
CA ALA A 31 9.73 7.91 6.18
C ALA A 31 10.35 7.91 7.58
N ASP A 32 11.14 8.94 7.88
CA ASP A 32 11.57 9.25 9.24
C ASP A 32 10.47 10.00 10.02
N ASP A 33 10.80 10.44 11.25
CA ASP A 33 9.88 11.17 12.14
C ASP A 33 9.45 12.53 11.58
N ASP A 34 10.23 13.11 10.66
CA ASP A 34 9.93 14.37 9.99
C ASP A 34 9.08 14.17 8.71
N GLY A 35 8.83 12.91 8.33
CA GLY A 35 8.07 12.54 7.14
C GLY A 35 8.90 12.48 5.86
N GLU A 36 10.23 12.62 5.96
CA GLU A 36 11.14 12.58 4.81
C GLU A 36 11.54 11.14 4.48
N PRO A 37 11.82 10.81 3.20
CA PRO A 37 12.26 9.47 2.82
C PRO A 37 13.50 9.02 3.60
N SER A 38 13.37 7.90 4.32
CA SER A 38 14.47 7.34 5.11
C SER A 38 15.62 6.86 4.21
N PRO A 39 16.84 7.41 4.32
CA PRO A 39 17.95 7.03 3.45
C PRO A 39 18.30 5.54 3.57
N GLY A 40 18.38 4.84 2.43
CA GLY A 40 18.74 3.42 2.38
C GLY A 40 17.59 2.46 2.71
N MET A 41 16.39 2.96 2.99
CA MET A 41 15.20 2.12 3.05
C MET A 41 14.66 1.83 1.65
N PRO A 42 14.08 0.63 1.42
CA PRO A 42 13.55 0.26 0.12
C PRO A 42 12.33 1.11 -0.27
N GLU A 43 12.24 1.44 -1.56
CA GLU A 43 11.05 1.97 -2.23
C GLU A 43 10.46 0.88 -3.13
N ILE A 44 9.13 0.82 -3.20
CA ILE A 44 8.37 -0.09 -4.06
C ILE A 44 7.40 0.71 -4.93
N HIS A 45 7.00 0.11 -6.05
CA HIS A 45 6.00 0.70 -6.93
C HIS A 45 4.72 -0.15 -6.92
N GLY A 46 3.60 0.47 -6.53
CA GLY A 46 2.29 -0.16 -6.44
C GLY A 46 1.38 0.24 -7.60
N VAL A 47 0.71 -0.75 -8.18
CA VAL A 47 -0.41 -0.54 -9.13
C VAL A 47 -1.65 -1.18 -8.56
N VAL A 48 -2.71 -0.38 -8.38
CA VAL A 48 -4.04 -0.83 -7.97
C VAL A 48 -4.98 -0.69 -9.14
N THR A 49 -5.69 -1.77 -9.48
CA THR A 49 -6.74 -1.78 -10.51
C THR A 49 -8.08 -2.16 -9.92
N PHE A 50 -9.13 -1.49 -10.38
CA PHE A 50 -10.52 -1.70 -9.97
C PHE A 50 -11.34 -2.15 -11.19
N GLU A 51 -11.89 -3.35 -11.12
CA GLU A 51 -12.71 -3.92 -12.20
C GLU A 51 -14.12 -4.20 -11.68
N PRO A 52 -15.17 -3.80 -12.43
CA PRO A 52 -16.54 -4.16 -12.05
C PRO A 52 -16.75 -5.67 -12.15
N THR A 53 -17.55 -6.19 -11.24
CA THR A 53 -18.04 -7.57 -11.22
C THR A 53 -19.56 -7.55 -11.03
N ASP A 54 -20.23 -8.69 -11.22
CA ASP A 54 -21.69 -8.78 -11.08
C ASP A 54 -22.21 -8.36 -9.69
N SER A 55 -21.37 -8.44 -8.65
CA SER A 55 -21.74 -8.18 -7.26
C SER A 55 -20.93 -7.07 -6.58
N GLY A 56 -20.05 -6.36 -7.29
CA GLY A 56 -19.18 -5.35 -6.69
C GLY A 56 -17.93 -5.06 -7.51
N THR A 57 -16.80 -4.81 -6.83
CA THR A 57 -15.52 -4.49 -7.46
C THR A 57 -14.48 -5.55 -7.14
N ARG A 58 -13.74 -6.01 -8.16
CA ARG A 58 -12.48 -6.74 -7.97
C ARG A 58 -11.36 -5.72 -7.93
N MET A 59 -10.74 -5.58 -6.76
CA MET A 59 -9.51 -4.81 -6.59
C MET A 59 -8.31 -5.74 -6.70
N THR A 60 -7.34 -5.40 -7.56
CA THR A 60 -6.06 -6.11 -7.67
C THR A 60 -4.93 -5.14 -7.37
N THR A 61 -4.07 -5.48 -6.41
CA THR A 61 -2.86 -4.70 -6.09
C THR A 61 -1.64 -5.49 -6.52
N VAL A 62 -0.79 -4.90 -7.36
CA VAL A 62 0.47 -5.46 -7.81
C VAL A 62 1.61 -4.56 -7.35
N THR A 63 2.47 -5.10 -6.48
CA THR A 63 3.70 -4.43 -6.05
C THR A 63 4.88 -4.92 -6.89
N ARG A 64 5.67 -3.97 -7.39
CA ARG A 64 6.96 -4.22 -8.04
C ARG A 64 8.10 -3.85 -7.09
N PHE A 65 9.06 -4.76 -7.01
CA PHE A 65 10.30 -4.61 -6.25
C PHE A 65 11.46 -4.37 -7.22
N ALA A 66 12.50 -3.68 -6.75
CA ALA A 66 13.72 -3.42 -7.52
C ALA A 66 14.44 -4.73 -7.89
N ASP A 67 14.50 -5.68 -6.96
CA ASP A 67 15.10 -6.99 -7.14
C ASP A 67 14.57 -8.02 -6.11
N THR A 68 15.04 -9.27 -6.23
CA THR A 68 14.67 -10.37 -5.34
C THR A 68 15.18 -10.21 -3.91
N GLN A 69 16.30 -9.51 -3.71
CA GLN A 69 16.84 -9.28 -2.37
C GLN A 69 15.93 -8.31 -1.59
N GLN A 70 15.49 -7.24 -2.25
CA GLN A 70 14.53 -6.29 -1.71
C GLN A 70 13.19 -6.97 -1.38
N PHE A 71 12.71 -7.85 -2.27
CA PHE A 71 11.51 -8.64 -2.03
C PHE A 71 11.62 -9.45 -0.73
N HIS A 72 12.69 -10.24 -0.56
CA HIS A 72 12.88 -11.04 0.65
C HIS A 72 13.10 -10.20 1.91
N GLN A 73 13.71 -9.01 1.79
CA GLN A 73 13.85 -8.07 2.90
C GLN A 73 12.48 -7.62 3.40
N LEU A 74 11.61 -7.15 2.51
CA LEU A 74 10.28 -6.67 2.84
C LEU A 74 9.33 -7.78 3.29
N GLU A 75 9.44 -8.96 2.67
CA GLU A 75 8.78 -10.19 3.12
C GLU A 75 9.16 -10.52 4.58
N GLY A 76 10.46 -10.49 4.91
CA GLY A 76 10.96 -10.72 6.27
C GLY A 76 10.52 -9.65 7.28
N MET A 77 10.19 -8.45 6.82
CA MET A 77 9.60 -7.37 7.64
C MET A 77 8.08 -7.51 7.82
N GLY A 78 7.45 -8.53 7.23
CA GLY A 78 6.03 -8.81 7.38
C GLY A 78 5.13 -8.04 6.43
N MET A 79 5.67 -7.52 5.31
CA MET A 79 4.88 -6.75 4.35
C MET A 79 3.68 -7.56 3.79
N GLU A 80 3.88 -8.84 3.49
CA GLU A 80 2.80 -9.69 2.94
C GLU A 80 1.64 -9.84 3.94
N GLU A 81 1.96 -10.10 5.21
CA GLU A 81 0.95 -10.23 6.27
C GLU A 81 0.20 -8.92 6.48
N GLY A 82 0.94 -7.82 6.63
CA GLY A 82 0.35 -6.50 6.82
C GLY A 82 -0.57 -6.09 5.66
N MET A 83 -0.17 -6.38 4.42
CA MET A 83 -1.02 -6.13 3.24
C MET A 83 -2.28 -6.98 3.27
N ARG A 84 -2.20 -8.27 3.65
CA ARG A 84 -3.37 -9.13 3.74
C ARG A 84 -4.36 -8.68 4.81
N GLU A 85 -3.86 -8.31 5.98
CA GLU A 85 -4.68 -7.75 7.07
C GLU A 85 -5.33 -6.42 6.63
N ALA A 86 -4.60 -5.55 5.94
CA ALA A 86 -5.14 -4.30 5.42
C ALA A 86 -6.29 -4.55 4.42
N MET A 87 -6.15 -5.52 3.51
CA MET A 87 -7.19 -5.87 2.53
C MET A 87 -8.49 -6.30 3.21
N THR A 88 -8.42 -7.03 4.33
CA THR A 88 -9.63 -7.45 5.06
C THR A 88 -10.37 -6.31 5.75
N GLN A 89 -9.67 -5.22 6.07
CA GLN A 89 -10.27 -4.05 6.73
C GLN A 89 -11.04 -3.16 5.74
N ILE A 90 -10.83 -3.31 4.43
CA ILE A 90 -11.48 -2.48 3.40
C ILE A 90 -13.00 -2.66 3.43
N ASP A 91 -13.49 -3.89 3.66
CA ASP A 91 -14.92 -4.19 3.69
C ASP A 91 -15.66 -3.50 4.86
N ASP A 92 -14.93 -3.20 5.94
CA ASP A 92 -15.45 -2.49 7.11
C ASP A 92 -15.39 -0.96 6.95
N VAL A 93 -14.71 -0.44 5.92
CA VAL A 93 -14.68 0.99 5.64
C VAL A 93 -16.08 1.39 5.14
N PRO A 94 -16.82 2.24 5.89
CA PRO A 94 -18.15 2.65 5.47
C PRO A 94 -18.03 3.38 4.13
N ALA A 95 -18.85 2.96 3.15
CA ALA A 95 -19.02 3.74 1.94
C ALA A 95 -19.53 5.13 2.34
N GLU A 96 -18.71 6.16 2.13
CA GLU A 96 -19.21 7.53 2.26
C GLU A 96 -20.36 7.70 1.29
N THR A 97 -21.57 7.86 1.83
CA THR A 97 -22.73 8.27 1.04
C THR A 97 -22.58 9.77 0.82
N THR A 98 -21.85 10.17 -0.21
CA THR A 98 -21.82 11.57 -0.62
C THR A 98 -23.26 12.00 -0.95
N ARG A 99 -23.72 13.04 -0.25
CA ARG A 99 -25.01 13.71 -0.48
C ARG A 99 -24.91 14.70 -1.62
#